data_AF-A0A967J124-F1
#
_entry.id   AF-A0A967J124-F1
#
_cell.length_a   1.000
_cell.length_b   1.000
_cell.length_c   1.000
_cell.angle_alpha   90.00
_cell.angle_beta   90.00
_cell.angle_gamma   90.00
#
_symmetry.space_group_name_H-M   'P 1'
#
loop_
_entity.id
_entity.type
_entity.pdbx_description
1 polymer ?
#
loop_
_entity_poly.entity_id
_entity_poly.type
_entity_poly.pdbx_seq_one_letter_code
_entity_poly.pdbx_strand_id
1 'polypeptide(L)'
;WIPIRPNTDAALVLALLHVLFAEGLADEEFLSRFTAGWERLRDHVLGREDGVVRDPGWAASITGVEAGRIVDLWRATWHRTGRW
;
A
#
# COMPACT_ATOMS: atom_id res chain seq x y z
N TRP A 1 5.26 -16.77 4.66
CA TRP A 1 4.57 -17.18 3.42
C TRP A 1 3.14 -16.68 3.47
N ILE A 2 2.63 -16.09 2.37
CA ILE A 2 1.26 -15.59 2.22
C ILE A 2 0.75 -16.12 0.88
N PRO A 3 -0.24 -17.04 0.85
CA PRO A 3 -0.80 -17.53 -0.39
C PRO A 3 -1.77 -16.48 -0.95
N ILE A 4 -1.32 -15.73 -1.95
CA ILE A 4 -2.18 -14.80 -2.69
C ILE A 4 -2.81 -15.51 -3.88
N ARG A 5 -4.02 -15.09 -4.27
CA ARG A 5 -4.61 -15.48 -5.55
C ARG A 5 -3.64 -15.11 -6.69
N PRO A 6 -3.34 -16.01 -7.65
CA PRO A 6 -2.43 -15.69 -8.74
C PRO A 6 -2.83 -14.41 -9.50
N ASN A 7 -1.84 -13.60 -9.89
CA ASN A 7 -1.99 -12.32 -10.60
C ASN A 7 -2.74 -11.23 -9.81
N THR A 8 -2.66 -11.23 -8.48
CA THR A 8 -3.30 -10.21 -7.61
C THR A 8 -2.31 -9.47 -6.71
N ASP A 9 -1.01 -9.69 -6.89
CA ASP A 9 0.07 -9.04 -6.14
C ASP A 9 0.04 -7.50 -6.24
N ALA A 10 -0.37 -6.94 -7.39
CA ALA A 10 -0.55 -5.51 -7.53
C ALA A 10 -1.59 -4.95 -6.54
N ALA A 11 -2.70 -5.66 -6.30
CA ALA A 11 -3.70 -5.24 -5.31
C ALA A 11 -3.12 -5.25 -3.88
N LEU A 12 -2.31 -6.24 -3.56
CA LEU A 12 -1.61 -6.29 -2.28
C LEU A 12 -0.66 -5.09 -2.12
N VAL A 13 0.18 -4.80 -3.13
CA VAL A 13 1.14 -3.69 -3.08
C VAL A 13 0.42 -2.34 -2.96
N LEU A 14 -0.67 -2.13 -3.71
CA LEU A 14 -1.47 -0.91 -3.61
C LEU A 14 -2.05 -0.70 -2.21
N ALA A 15 -2.48 -1.78 -1.53
CA ALA A 15 -2.91 -1.70 -0.14
C ALA A 15 -1.78 -1.38 0.85
N LEU A 16 -0.58 -1.90 0.62
CA LEU A 16 0.57 -1.52 1.45
C LEU A 16 0.96 -0.05 1.25
N LEU A 17 0.92 0.44 0.00
CA LEU A 17 1.13 1.85 -0.32
C LEU A 17 0.04 2.75 0.27
N HIS A 18 -1.22 2.30 0.25
CA HIS A 18 -2.30 3.00 0.93
C HIS A 18 -1.98 3.20 2.40
N VAL A 19 -1.56 2.15 3.12
CA VAL A 19 -1.19 2.27 4.55
C VAL A 19 0.01 3.21 4.73
N LEU A 20 1.06 3.09 3.91
CA LEU A 20 2.22 4.00 3.92
C LEU A 20 1.79 5.48 3.84
N PHE A 21 0.96 5.84 2.87
CA PHE A 21 0.52 7.22 2.67
C PHE A 21 -0.53 7.67 3.69
N ALA A 22 -1.45 6.80 4.09
CA ALA A 22 -2.49 7.11 5.07
C ALA A 22 -1.92 7.35 6.47
N GLU A 23 -0.85 6.65 6.84
CA GLU A 23 -0.13 6.83 8.10
C GLU A 23 0.95 7.93 8.04
N GLY A 24 1.15 8.57 6.88
CA GLY A 24 2.15 9.63 6.72
C GLY A 24 3.60 9.16 6.85
N LEU A 25 3.86 7.90 6.50
CA LEU A 25 5.16 7.25 6.65
C LEU A 25 6.03 7.33 5.38
N ALA A 26 5.49 7.89 4.29
CA ALA A 26 6.25 8.12 3.07
C ALA A 26 7.30 9.22 3.26
N ASP A 27 8.53 8.98 2.81
CA ASP A 27 9.54 10.01 2.66
C ASP A 27 9.21 10.89 1.44
N GLU A 28 8.36 11.89 1.66
CA GLU A 28 7.93 12.81 0.60
C GLU A 28 9.09 13.68 0.07
N GLU A 29 10.15 13.92 0.86
CA GLU A 29 11.32 14.66 0.36
C GLU A 29 12.07 13.82 -0.68
N PHE A 30 12.34 12.56 -0.36
CA PHE A 30 12.97 11.63 -1.31
C PHE A 30 12.10 11.47 -2.56
N LEU A 31 10.79 11.24 -2.40
CA LEU A 31 9.88 11.08 -3.53
C LEU A 31 9.87 12.32 -4.42
N SER A 32 9.82 13.52 -3.84
CA SER A 32 9.83 14.78 -4.59
C SER A 32 11.13 15.02 -5.37
N ARG A 33 12.26 14.54 -4.86
CA ARG A 33 13.59 14.75 -5.47
C ARG A 33 13.95 13.69 -6.51
N PHE A 34 13.50 12.45 -6.31
CA PHE A 34 14.00 11.30 -7.06
C PHE A 34 12.94 10.52 -7.84
N THR A 35 11.67 10.93 -7.77
CA THR A 35 10.58 10.30 -8.52
C THR A 35 9.72 11.35 -9.21
N ALA A 36 8.87 10.91 -10.15
CA ALA A 36 7.90 11.77 -10.81
C ALA A 36 6.51 11.14 -10.72
N GLY A 37 5.49 11.95 -10.40
CA GLY A 37 4.09 11.52 -10.36
C GLY A 37 3.70 10.66 -9.16
N TRP A 38 4.48 10.68 -8.08
CA TRP A 38 4.17 9.96 -6.84
C TRP A 38 2.89 10.49 -6.16
N GLU A 39 2.59 11.78 -6.33
CA GLU A 39 1.38 12.42 -5.83
C GLU A 39 0.14 11.79 -6.46
N ARG A 40 0.23 11.49 -7.76
CA ARG A 40 -0.85 10.81 -8.50
C ARG A 40 -1.07 9.40 -7.96
N LEU A 41 0.02 8.67 -7.70
CA LEU A 41 -0.07 7.35 -7.06
C LEU A 41 -0.68 7.42 -5.66
N ARG A 42 -0.29 8.41 -4.85
CA ARG A 42 -0.87 8.68 -3.53
C ARG A 42 -2.38 8.92 -3.65
N ASP A 43 -2.79 9.83 -4.53
CA ASP A 43 -4.18 10.19 -4.71
C ASP A 43 -5.01 9.00 -5.24
N HIS A 44 -4.42 8.16 -6.10
CA HIS A 44 -4.99 6.91 -6.57
C HIS A 44 -5.25 5.92 -5.42
N VAL A 45 -4.24 5.63 -4.59
CA VAL A 45 -4.40 4.66 -3.48
C VAL A 45 -5.30 5.15 -2.37
N LEU A 46 -5.41 6.47 -2.20
CA LEU A 46 -6.35 7.11 -1.27
C LEU A 46 -7.76 7.28 -1.86
N GLY A 47 -8.00 6.89 -3.13
CA GLY A 47 -9.30 6.99 -3.79
C GLY A 47 -9.74 8.42 -4.11
N ARG A 48 -8.81 9.38 -4.15
CA ARG A 48 -9.12 10.79 -4.44
C ARG A 48 -9.39 11.04 -5.93
N GLU A 49 -8.89 10.18 -6.80
CA GLU A 49 -9.11 10.28 -8.25
C GLU A 49 -10.45 9.67 -8.69
N ASP A 50 -10.81 8.49 -8.15
CA ASP A 50 -11.90 7.65 -8.65
C ASP A 50 -12.89 7.17 -7.57
N GLY A 51 -12.72 7.60 -6.32
CA GLY A 51 -13.56 7.21 -5.18
C GLY A 51 -13.26 5.82 -4.62
N VAL A 52 -12.31 5.07 -5.19
CA VAL A 52 -11.99 3.71 -4.75
C VAL A 52 -10.78 3.76 -3.81
N VAL A 53 -11.04 3.58 -2.52
CA VAL A 53 -9.97 3.47 -1.51
C VAL A 53 -9.32 2.09 -1.63
N ARG A 54 -8.01 2.05 -1.92
CA ARG A 54 -7.25 0.81 -2.12
C ARG A 54 -6.65 0.33 -0.80
N ASP A 55 -7.47 0.21 0.23
CA ASP A 55 -7.05 -0.18 1.58
C ASP A 55 -6.85 -1.72 1.71
N PRO A 56 -6.42 -2.23 2.88
CA PRO A 56 -6.31 -3.68 3.11
C PRO A 56 -7.63 -4.46 2.94
N GLY A 57 -8.79 -3.83 3.21
CA GLY A 57 -10.10 -4.46 3.01
C GLY A 57 -10.42 -4.64 1.53
N TRP A 58 -10.15 -3.63 0.73
CA TRP A 58 -10.23 -3.68 -0.72
C TRP A 58 -9.33 -4.78 -1.29
N ALA A 59 -8.06 -4.82 -0.89
CA ALA A 59 -7.13 -5.84 -1.35
C ALA A 59 -7.53 -7.25 -0.90
N ALA A 60 -8.13 -7.41 0.28
CA ALA A 60 -8.62 -8.71 0.75
C ALA A 60 -9.66 -9.31 -0.20
N SER A 61 -10.57 -8.48 -0.72
CA SER A 61 -11.60 -8.92 -1.67
C SER A 61 -11.06 -9.44 -3.01
N ILE A 62 -9.87 -8.96 -3.42
CA ILE A 62 -9.23 -9.33 -4.70
C ILE A 62 -8.26 -10.50 -4.51
N THR A 63 -7.41 -10.41 -3.49
CA THR A 63 -6.29 -11.32 -3.26
C THR A 63 -6.68 -12.61 -2.55
N GLY A 64 -7.81 -12.60 -1.81
CA GLY A 64 -8.20 -13.67 -0.91
C GLY A 64 -7.39 -13.72 0.39
N VAL A 65 -6.57 -12.71 0.68
CA VAL A 65 -5.83 -12.59 1.94
C VAL A 65 -6.61 -11.71 2.90
N GLU A 66 -6.87 -12.21 4.11
CA GLU A 66 -7.51 -11.42 5.17
C GLU A 66 -6.82 -10.07 5.40
N ALA A 67 -7.60 -8.99 5.51
CA ALA A 67 -7.09 -7.63 5.67
C ALA A 67 -6.12 -7.51 6.86
N GLY A 68 -6.42 -8.19 7.98
CA GLY A 68 -5.54 -8.24 9.15
C GLY A 68 -4.16 -8.81 8.83
N ARG A 69 -4.08 -9.82 7.95
CA ARG A 69 -2.80 -10.41 7.52
C ARG A 69 -2.00 -9.48 6.62
N ILE A 70 -2.66 -8.61 5.86
CA ILE A 70 -2.00 -7.55 5.07
C ILE A 70 -1.43 -6.48 6.01
N VAL A 71 -2.17 -6.09 7.06
CA VAL A 71 -1.68 -5.17 8.10
C VAL A 71 -0.50 -5.78 8.88
N ASP A 72 -0.56 -7.06 9.22
CA ASP A 72 0.54 -7.75 9.89
C ASP A 72 1.79 -7.82 9.00
N LEU A 73 1.61 -8.05 7.69
CA LEU A 73 2.69 -7.98 6.71
C LEU A 73 3.33 -6.58 6.68
N TRP A 74 2.52 -5.52 6.65
CA TRP A 74 2.99 -4.13 6.72
C TRP A 74 3.85 -3.91 7.95
N ARG A 75 3.32 -4.22 9.14
CA ARG A 75 4.02 -4.05 10.43
C ARG A 75 5.34 -4.82 10.46
N ALA A 76 5.32 -6.09 10.04
CA ALA A 76 6.51 -6.92 10.02
C ALA A 76 7.60 -6.37 9.07
N THR A 77 7.18 -5.70 7.98
CA THR A 77 8.11 -5.10 7.00
C THR A 77 8.64 -3.77 7.53
N TRP A 78 7.74 -2.87 7.93
CA TRP A 78 8.08 -1.53 8.43
C TRP A 78 9.00 -1.58 9.65
N HIS A 79 8.74 -2.46 10.63
CA HIS A 79 9.63 -2.60 11.79
C HIS A 79 11.02 -3.13 11.45
N ARG A 80 11.20 -3.79 10.29
CA ARG A 80 12.50 -4.29 9.83
C ARG A 80 13.27 -3.29 8.98
N THR A 81 12.57 -2.42 8.25
CA THR A 81 13.19 -1.57 7.21
C THR A 81 12.95 -0.08 7.36
N GLY A 82 12.05 0.38 8.24
CA GLY A 82 11.57 1.77 8.38
C GLY A 82 12.57 2.73 9.03
N ARG A 83 13.82 2.72 8.59
CA ARG A 83 14.89 3.59 9.13
C ARG A 83 15.75 4.24 8.04
N TRP A 84 15.20 4.42 6.84
CA TRP A 84 15.83 5.19 5.77
C TRP A 84 15.07 6.49 5.60
#